data_AF-A0A429MD79-F1
#
_entry.id   AF-A0A429MD79-F1
#
_cell.length_a   1.000
_cell.length_b   1.000
_cell.length_c   1.000
_cell.angle_alpha   90.00
_cell.angle_beta   90.00
_cell.angle_gamma   90.00
#
_symmetry.space_group_name_H-M   'P 1'
#
loop_
_entity.id
_entity.type
_entity.pdbx_description
1 polymer ?
#
loop_
_entity_poly.entity_id
_entity_poly.type
_entity_poly.pdbx_seq_one_letter_code
_entity_poly.pdbx_strand_id
1 'polypeptide(L)'
;DHSFRLNIPTFWREPVLKNVEGTIGDFANLVILDVDMKGITTLAAFCKQIANQMLELLEHSHYSGVNVLRDLSRYHGSAQIAPVVFTAALDIENDNLLSERVRRVFGSMNWVISQGPQVAIDAQVAHVDDGILVNWDIRLDALPKEWITNLFESFIHLLKNLAAHPEQLNTQIISPAQNT
;
A
#
# COMPACT_ATOMS: atom_id res chain seq x y z
N ASP A 1 -15.36 12.51 -4.96
CA ASP A 1 -14.30 12.78 -3.97
C ASP A 1 -12.94 12.66 -4.62
N HIS A 2 -12.07 13.66 -4.38
CA HIS A 2 -10.66 13.64 -4.82
C HIS A 2 -9.72 13.08 -3.74
N SER A 3 -10.29 12.66 -2.61
CA SER A 3 -9.57 12.05 -1.51
C SER A 3 -10.12 10.68 -1.16
N PHE A 4 -9.24 9.80 -0.67
CA PHE A 4 -9.61 8.49 -0.15
C PHE A 4 -8.63 8.04 0.93
N ARG A 5 -9.04 7.06 1.74
CA ARG A 5 -8.21 6.48 2.79
C ARG A 5 -7.48 5.25 2.27
N LEU A 6 -6.18 5.20 2.48
CA LEU A 6 -5.33 4.06 2.18
C LEU A 6 -4.92 3.39 3.49
N ASN A 7 -5.17 2.08 3.58
CA ASN A 7 -4.76 1.27 4.71
C ASN A 7 -3.35 0.72 4.44
N ILE A 8 -2.38 1.10 5.26
CA ILE A 8 -0.97 0.71 5.10
C ILE A 8 -0.57 -0.21 6.24
N PRO A 9 -0.40 -1.52 5.98
CA PRO A 9 0.18 -2.42 6.96
C PRO A 9 1.62 -2.02 7.26
N THR A 10 1.97 -2.04 8.54
CA THR A 10 3.33 -1.81 9.02
C THR A 10 3.76 -2.99 9.87
N PHE A 11 5.04 -3.33 9.82
CA PHE A 11 5.60 -4.46 10.54
C PHE A 11 6.76 -3.96 11.37
N TRP A 12 6.56 -3.86 12.68
CA TRP A 12 7.59 -3.36 13.59
C TRP A 12 7.68 -4.26 14.82
N ARG A 13 8.88 -4.76 15.09
CA ARG A 13 9.19 -5.47 16.33
C ARG A 13 9.77 -4.48 17.31
N GLU A 14 8.94 -4.00 18.21
CA GLU A 14 9.41 -3.11 19.26
C GLU A 14 10.49 -3.84 20.10
N PRO A 15 11.67 -3.23 20.34
CA PRO A 15 12.80 -3.89 21.02
C PRO A 15 12.61 -3.96 22.54
N VAL A 16 11.41 -4.37 22.99
CA VAL A 16 11.03 -4.52 24.40
C VAL A 16 11.60 -5.78 25.05
N LEU A 17 12.06 -6.73 24.24
CA LEU A 17 12.66 -7.99 24.69
C LEU A 17 14.02 -8.22 24.01
N LYS A 18 14.94 -8.85 24.74
CA LYS A 18 16.21 -9.31 24.15
C LYS A 18 15.91 -10.33 23.05
N ASN A 19 16.52 -10.14 21.87
CA ASN A 19 16.35 -10.98 20.68
C ASN A 19 14.92 -10.99 20.10
N VAL A 20 14.17 -9.88 20.20
CA VAL A 20 12.81 -9.79 19.63
C VAL A 20 12.76 -10.17 18.14
N GLU A 21 13.81 -9.87 17.36
CA GLU A 21 13.90 -10.23 15.94
C GLU A 21 13.87 -11.73 15.66
N GLY A 22 14.28 -12.56 16.63
CA GLY A 22 14.25 -14.02 16.50
C GLY A 22 12.91 -14.66 16.89
N THR A 23 11.90 -13.86 17.23
CA THR A 23 10.62 -14.35 17.76
C THR A 23 9.56 -14.53 16.67
N ILE A 24 8.65 -15.47 16.92
CA ILE A 24 7.46 -15.70 16.09
C ILE A 24 6.28 -15.10 16.83
N GLY A 25 5.56 -14.20 16.17
CA GLY A 25 4.42 -13.50 16.74
C GLY A 25 3.75 -12.59 15.72
N ASP A 26 2.62 -12.01 16.12
CA ASP A 26 1.95 -10.97 15.34
C ASP A 26 2.55 -9.62 15.70
N PHE A 27 3.18 -9.00 14.70
CA PHE A 27 3.78 -7.66 14.78
C PHE A 27 3.17 -6.74 13.72
N ALA A 28 2.06 -7.16 13.11
CA ALA A 28 1.34 -6.36 12.15
C ALA A 28 0.62 -5.24 12.89
N ASN A 29 0.83 -4.04 12.39
CA ASN A 29 0.05 -2.87 12.73
C ASN A 29 -0.43 -2.24 11.41
N LEU A 30 -1.22 -1.19 11.51
CA LEU A 30 -1.66 -0.48 10.33
C LEU A 30 -1.82 1.01 10.62
N VAL A 31 -1.53 1.82 9.61
CA VAL A 31 -1.77 3.26 9.62
C VAL A 31 -2.78 3.61 8.53
N ILE A 32 -3.62 4.60 8.79
CA ILE A 32 -4.61 5.10 7.82
C ILE A 32 -4.06 6.38 7.22
N LEU A 33 -3.67 6.32 5.96
CA LEU A 33 -3.15 7.44 5.20
C LEU A 33 -4.29 8.13 4.45
N ASP A 34 -4.32 9.46 4.50
CA ASP A 34 -5.26 10.26 3.72
C ASP A 34 -4.62 10.66 2.39
N VAL A 35 -5.19 10.18 1.29
CA VAL A 35 -4.65 10.42 -0.04
C VAL A 35 -5.48 11.51 -0.70
N ASP A 36 -4.95 12.73 -0.77
CA ASP A 36 -5.55 13.87 -1.47
C ASP A 36 -4.55 14.51 -2.44
N MET A 37 -4.94 14.60 -3.71
CA MET A 37 -4.16 15.22 -4.78
C MET A 37 -4.56 16.69 -5.04
N LYS A 38 -5.47 17.26 -4.24
CA LYS A 38 -5.93 18.64 -4.42
C LYS A 38 -4.77 19.63 -4.27
N GLY A 39 -4.58 20.46 -5.30
CA GLY A 39 -3.53 21.48 -5.32
C GLY A 39 -2.12 20.93 -5.56
N ILE A 40 -1.97 19.62 -5.78
CA ILE A 40 -0.72 19.01 -6.21
C ILE A 40 -0.40 19.46 -7.64
N THR A 41 0.82 19.95 -7.83
CA THR A 41 1.31 20.42 -9.13
C THR A 41 2.17 19.40 -9.86
N THR A 42 2.90 18.54 -9.14
CA THR A 42 3.78 17.51 -9.71
C THR A 42 3.71 16.21 -8.91
N LEU A 43 4.05 15.08 -9.52
CA LEU A 43 4.09 13.80 -8.82
C LEU A 43 5.17 13.79 -7.72
N ALA A 44 6.31 14.46 -7.94
CA ALA A 44 7.34 14.64 -6.91
C ALA A 44 6.81 15.40 -5.68
N ALA A 45 6.00 16.44 -5.87
CA ALA A 45 5.36 17.16 -4.77
C ALA A 45 4.39 16.24 -4.00
N PHE A 46 3.62 15.43 -4.72
CA PHE A 46 2.73 14.45 -4.12
C PHE A 46 3.48 13.39 -3.32
N CYS A 47 4.53 12.79 -3.88
CA CYS A 47 5.37 11.82 -3.17
C CYS A 47 5.96 12.41 -1.88
N LYS A 48 6.40 13.68 -1.90
CA LYS A 48 6.88 14.37 -0.69
C LYS A 48 5.78 14.58 0.34
N GLN A 49 4.58 14.97 -0.07
CA GLN A 49 3.43 15.10 0.83
C GLN A 49 3.12 13.76 1.50
N ILE A 50 3.01 12.69 0.70
CA ILE A 50 2.74 11.34 1.19
C ILE A 50 3.85 10.86 2.14
N ALA A 51 5.12 11.07 1.79
CA ALA A 51 6.24 10.69 2.63
C ALA A 51 6.24 11.41 3.99
N ASN A 52 5.98 12.73 4.00
CA ASN A 52 5.89 13.50 5.24
C ASN A 52 4.73 13.02 6.11
N GLN A 53 3.55 12.78 5.52
CA GLN A 53 2.39 12.28 6.26
C GLN A 53 2.63 10.86 6.79
N MET A 54 3.28 9.99 6.02
CA MET A 54 3.67 8.66 6.48
C MET A 54 4.59 8.72 7.70
N LEU A 55 5.58 9.61 7.72
CA LEU A 55 6.46 9.80 8.88
C LEU A 55 5.67 10.22 10.13
N GLU A 56 4.78 11.20 10.00
CA GLU A 56 3.92 11.65 11.10
C GLU A 56 3.01 10.52 11.63
N LEU A 57 2.41 9.72 10.74
CA LEU A 57 1.58 8.59 11.12
C LEU A 57 2.38 7.50 11.86
N LEU A 58 3.63 7.26 11.46
CA LEU A 58 4.51 6.28 12.10
C LEU A 58 4.88 6.70 13.52
N GLU A 59 5.08 7.99 13.79
CA GLU A 59 5.30 8.53 15.14
C GLU A 59 4.11 8.24 16.08
N HIS A 60 2.91 8.11 15.51
CA HIS A 60 1.68 7.79 16.23
C HIS A 60 1.24 6.32 16.15
N SER A 61 2.08 5.43 15.61
CA SER A 61 1.73 4.04 15.32
C SER A 61 1.29 3.21 16.54
N HIS A 62 1.65 3.61 17.77
CA HIS A 62 1.10 2.98 19.00
C HIS A 62 -0.43 3.00 19.06
N TYR A 63 -1.07 3.96 18.39
CA TYR A 63 -2.51 3.96 18.16
C TYR A 63 -2.83 3.36 16.80
N SER A 64 -3.11 2.05 16.77
CA SER A 64 -3.38 1.34 15.53
C SER A 64 -4.49 1.99 14.71
N GLY A 65 -4.40 1.92 13.38
CA GLY A 65 -5.45 2.44 12.51
C GLY A 65 -6.79 1.71 12.66
N VAL A 66 -6.82 0.50 13.24
CA VAL A 66 -8.07 -0.16 13.66
C VAL A 66 -8.78 0.70 14.70
N ASN A 67 -8.03 1.22 15.68
CA ASN A 67 -8.58 2.11 16.69
C ASN A 67 -9.02 3.45 16.07
N VAL A 68 -8.25 3.99 15.12
CA VAL A 68 -8.63 5.19 14.36
C VAL A 68 -9.96 5.00 13.63
N LEU A 69 -10.10 3.93 12.83
CA LEU A 69 -11.35 3.64 12.12
C LEU A 69 -12.52 3.38 13.07
N ARG A 70 -12.27 2.75 14.23
CA ARG A 70 -13.29 2.54 15.26
C ARG A 70 -13.81 3.85 15.85
N ASP A 71 -12.91 4.78 16.17
CA ASP A 71 -13.30 6.07 16.73
C ASP A 71 -13.96 6.98 15.70
N LEU A 72 -13.48 6.97 14.46
CA LEU A 72 -14.16 7.62 13.34
C LEU A 72 -15.58 7.07 13.15
N SER A 73 -15.75 5.75 13.28
CA SER A 73 -17.07 5.12 13.18
C SER A 73 -18.02 5.57 14.29
N ARG A 74 -17.51 5.67 15.53
CA ARG A 74 -18.29 6.19 16.67
C ARG A 74 -18.66 7.66 16.47
N TYR A 75 -17.71 8.47 16.01
CA TYR A 75 -17.90 9.90 15.77
C TYR A 75 -18.95 10.17 14.68
N HIS A 76 -18.90 9.44 13.57
CA HIS A 76 -19.82 9.60 12.44
C HIS A 76 -21.13 8.79 12.58
N GLY A 77 -21.29 7.99 13.64
CA GLY A 77 -22.46 7.13 13.84
C GLY A 77 -22.68 6.08 12.75
N SER A 78 -21.65 5.76 11.96
CA SER A 78 -21.71 4.86 10.81
C SER A 78 -20.34 4.22 10.58
N ALA A 79 -20.31 3.01 10.02
CA ALA A 79 -19.06 2.29 9.79
C ALA A 79 -18.14 3.08 8.84
N GLN A 80 -16.94 3.38 9.32
CA GLN A 80 -15.87 4.00 8.55
C GLN A 80 -14.85 2.94 8.17
N ILE A 81 -14.62 2.77 6.87
CA ILE A 81 -13.71 1.75 6.32
C ILE A 81 -12.61 2.38 5.46
N ALA A 82 -11.54 1.64 5.27
CA ALA A 82 -10.46 1.91 4.33
C ALA A 82 -10.26 0.64 3.46
N PRO A 83 -11.01 0.49 2.36
CA PRO A 83 -11.11 -0.78 1.63
C PRO A 83 -9.95 -1.00 0.64
N VAL A 84 -9.04 -0.03 0.51
CA VAL A 84 -7.84 -0.15 -0.31
C VAL A 84 -6.66 -0.33 0.65
N VAL A 85 -5.98 -1.46 0.52
CA VAL A 85 -4.77 -1.80 1.27
C VAL A 85 -3.59 -1.65 0.33
N PHE A 86 -2.50 -1.05 0.80
CA PHE A 86 -1.24 -1.02 0.07
C PHE A 86 -0.10 -1.51 0.96
N THR A 87 0.53 -2.61 0.53
CA THR A 87 1.62 -3.27 1.23
C THR A 87 2.88 -3.19 0.39
N ALA A 88 3.90 -2.47 0.87
CA ALA A 88 5.21 -2.44 0.25
C ALA A 88 6.18 -3.30 1.07
N ALA A 89 6.64 -4.38 0.44
CA ALA A 89 7.61 -5.33 0.95
C ALA A 89 8.93 -5.24 0.14
N LEU A 90 9.31 -4.01 -0.23
CA LEU A 90 10.56 -3.74 -0.94
C LEU A 90 11.77 -3.67 0.00
N ASP A 91 11.55 -3.34 1.27
CA ASP A 91 12.62 -3.15 2.26
C ASP A 91 12.93 -4.44 3.08
N ILE A 92 12.50 -5.62 2.61
CA ILE A 92 12.77 -6.89 3.31
C ILE A 92 14.25 -7.27 3.17
N GLU A 93 14.91 -7.54 4.30
CA GLU A 93 16.31 -7.97 4.35
C GLU A 93 16.58 -9.19 3.43
N ASN A 94 17.61 -9.09 2.59
CA ASN A 94 18.00 -10.04 1.53
C ASN A 94 17.16 -9.99 0.24
N ASP A 95 16.52 -8.84 -0.02
CA ASP A 95 15.96 -8.42 -1.32
C ASP A 95 14.96 -9.40 -1.94
N ASN A 96 14.32 -10.29 -1.16
CA ASN A 96 13.34 -11.23 -1.69
C ASN A 96 12.28 -11.61 -0.67
N LEU A 97 11.01 -11.64 -1.11
CA LEU A 97 9.88 -12.11 -0.32
C LEU A 97 10.08 -13.55 0.17
N LEU A 98 10.68 -14.41 -0.68
CA LEU A 98 11.01 -15.78 -0.32
C LEU A 98 12.53 -15.97 -0.29
N SER A 99 13.07 -16.26 0.90
CA SER A 99 14.49 -16.57 1.04
C SER A 99 14.92 -17.74 0.15
N GLU A 100 16.21 -17.78 -0.22
CA GLU A 100 16.82 -18.89 -0.95
C GLU A 100 16.55 -20.26 -0.33
N ARG A 101 16.51 -20.34 1.00
CA ARG A 101 16.19 -21.57 1.72
C ARG A 101 14.76 -22.03 1.42
N VAL A 102 13.80 -21.11 1.44
CA VAL A 102 12.39 -21.41 1.13
C VAL A 102 12.27 -21.86 -0.32
N ARG A 103 12.87 -21.14 -1.25
CA ARG A 103 12.86 -21.47 -2.69
C ARG A 103 13.45 -22.85 -2.98
N ARG A 104 14.55 -23.23 -2.32
CA ARG A 104 15.18 -24.55 -2.48
C ARG A 104 14.28 -25.71 -2.00
N VAL A 105 13.52 -25.49 -0.94
CA VAL A 105 12.69 -26.53 -0.31
C VAL A 105 11.33 -26.65 -0.99
N PHE A 106 10.70 -25.51 -1.28
CA PHE A 106 9.30 -25.45 -1.75
C PHE A 106 9.17 -25.11 -3.23
N GLY A 107 10.24 -24.69 -3.89
CA GLY A 107 10.24 -24.23 -5.29
C GLY A 107 9.94 -22.74 -5.44
N SER A 108 9.74 -22.31 -6.69
CA SER A 108 9.35 -20.94 -7.01
C SER A 108 7.89 -20.66 -6.60
N MET A 109 7.60 -19.40 -6.28
CA MET A 109 6.23 -18.96 -6.06
C MET A 109 5.47 -18.97 -7.39
N ASN A 110 4.38 -19.75 -7.45
CA ASN A 110 3.54 -19.82 -8.66
C ASN A 110 2.30 -18.94 -8.55
N TRP A 111 1.69 -18.86 -7.36
CA TRP A 111 0.46 -18.11 -7.13
C TRP A 111 0.35 -17.70 -5.67
N VAL A 112 -0.18 -16.50 -5.44
CA VAL A 112 -0.45 -15.94 -4.12
C VAL A 112 -1.77 -15.17 -4.18
N ILE A 113 -2.57 -15.28 -3.14
CA ILE A 113 -3.75 -14.44 -2.91
C ILE A 113 -3.88 -14.21 -1.42
N SER A 114 -4.31 -13.02 -1.05
CA SER A 114 -4.73 -12.65 0.29
C SER A 114 -6.16 -12.07 0.23
N GLN A 115 -6.96 -12.35 1.25
CA GLN A 115 -8.34 -11.87 1.33
C GLN A 115 -8.66 -11.45 2.76
N GLY A 116 -8.75 -10.15 2.97
CA GLY A 116 -9.20 -9.55 4.23
C GLY A 116 -10.69 -9.21 4.20
N PRO A 117 -11.43 -9.36 5.32
CA PRO A 117 -12.76 -8.79 5.44
C PRO A 117 -12.73 -7.29 5.12
N GLN A 118 -13.72 -6.81 4.37
CA GLN A 118 -13.88 -5.39 4.00
C GLN A 118 -12.77 -4.79 3.12
N VAL A 119 -11.82 -5.60 2.63
CA VAL A 119 -10.83 -5.18 1.63
C VAL A 119 -11.41 -5.38 0.24
N ALA A 120 -11.43 -4.30 -0.55
CA ALA A 120 -11.84 -4.33 -1.96
C ALA A 120 -10.65 -4.51 -2.91
N ILE A 121 -9.51 -3.91 -2.55
CA ILE A 121 -8.24 -4.00 -3.27
C ILE A 121 -7.14 -4.19 -2.23
N ASP A 122 -6.37 -5.27 -2.34
CA ASP A 122 -5.10 -5.43 -1.63
C ASP A 122 -3.96 -5.34 -2.66
N ALA A 123 -3.28 -4.20 -2.70
CA ALA A 123 -2.19 -3.93 -3.61
C ALA A 123 -0.85 -4.20 -2.91
N GLN A 124 -0.12 -5.20 -3.38
CA GLN A 124 1.18 -5.58 -2.83
C GLN A 124 2.29 -5.34 -3.84
N VAL A 125 3.41 -4.81 -3.36
CA VAL A 125 4.65 -4.68 -4.12
C VAL A 125 5.77 -5.34 -3.33
N ALA A 126 6.49 -6.28 -3.94
CA ALA A 126 7.56 -7.00 -3.27
C ALA A 126 8.68 -7.37 -4.25
N HIS A 127 9.89 -7.55 -3.76
CA HIS A 127 10.92 -8.21 -4.55
C HIS A 127 10.65 -9.72 -4.61
N VAL A 128 10.66 -10.28 -5.82
CA VAL A 128 10.51 -11.72 -6.06
C VAL A 128 11.48 -12.12 -7.16
N ASP A 129 12.27 -13.16 -6.89
CA ASP A 129 13.37 -13.58 -7.76
C ASP A 129 14.26 -12.38 -8.16
N ASP A 130 14.48 -12.14 -9.46
CA ASP A 130 15.29 -11.03 -9.98
C ASP A 130 14.44 -9.79 -10.35
N GLY A 131 13.21 -9.70 -9.85
CA GLY A 131 12.24 -8.68 -10.26
C GLY A 131 11.40 -8.10 -9.13
N ILE A 132 10.43 -7.28 -9.54
CA ILE A 132 9.41 -6.69 -8.66
C ILE A 132 8.08 -7.32 -9.00
N LEU A 133 7.46 -7.98 -8.03
CA LEU A 133 6.07 -8.40 -8.09
C LEU A 133 5.18 -7.19 -7.78
N VAL A 134 4.20 -6.94 -8.65
CA VAL A 134 3.04 -6.09 -8.37
C VAL A 134 1.81 -6.99 -8.41
N ASN A 135 1.21 -7.27 -7.26
CA ASN A 135 0.05 -8.16 -7.12
C ASN A 135 -1.14 -7.39 -6.56
N TRP A 136 -2.30 -7.48 -7.21
CA TRP A 136 -3.54 -6.87 -6.73
C TRP A 136 -4.58 -7.97 -6.47
N ASP A 137 -4.89 -8.23 -5.20
CA ASP A 137 -5.99 -9.12 -4.84
C ASP A 137 -7.29 -8.33 -4.81
N ILE A 138 -8.24 -8.70 -5.68
CA ILE A 138 -9.46 -7.93 -5.91
C ILE A 138 -10.69 -8.69 -5.44
N ARG A 139 -11.58 -7.98 -4.74
CA ARG A 139 -12.91 -8.46 -4.39
C ARG A 139 -13.92 -8.11 -5.50
N LEU A 140 -14.15 -9.05 -6.41
CA LEU A 140 -14.96 -8.83 -7.62
C LEU A 140 -16.48 -8.67 -7.38
N ASP A 141 -16.99 -9.01 -6.19
CA ASP A 141 -18.35 -8.68 -5.75
C ASP A 141 -18.49 -7.21 -5.31
N ALA A 142 -17.37 -6.51 -5.09
CA ALA A 142 -17.35 -5.09 -4.73
C ALA A 142 -16.92 -4.17 -5.89
N LEU A 143 -16.11 -4.66 -6.83
CA LEU A 143 -15.54 -3.87 -7.93
C LEU A 143 -15.74 -4.54 -9.29
N PRO A 144 -16.20 -3.81 -10.33
CA PRO A 144 -16.34 -4.37 -11.67
C PRO A 144 -15.00 -4.83 -12.24
N LYS A 145 -14.96 -6.07 -12.75
CA LYS A 145 -13.73 -6.69 -13.30
C LYS A 145 -13.08 -5.85 -14.41
N GLU A 146 -13.88 -5.32 -15.33
CA GLU A 146 -13.36 -4.52 -16.45
C GLU A 146 -12.70 -3.23 -15.96
N TRP A 147 -13.36 -2.54 -15.02
CA TRP A 147 -12.86 -1.31 -14.44
C TRP A 147 -11.51 -1.52 -13.72
N ILE A 148 -11.41 -2.56 -12.86
CA ILE A 148 -10.18 -2.81 -12.12
C ILE A 148 -9.03 -3.30 -13.03
N THR A 149 -9.36 -4.04 -14.10
CA THR A 149 -8.37 -4.48 -15.09
C THR A 149 -7.75 -3.25 -15.79
N ASN A 150 -8.58 -2.32 -16.26
CA ASN A 150 -8.11 -1.08 -16.88
C ASN A 150 -7.29 -0.20 -15.91
N LEU A 151 -7.71 -0.16 -14.63
CA LEU A 151 -6.97 0.57 -13.59
C LEU A 151 -5.60 -0.05 -13.34
N PHE A 152 -5.51 -1.37 -13.23
CA PHE A 152 -4.24 -2.08 -13.07
C PHE A 152 -3.31 -1.86 -14.26
N GLU A 153 -3.81 -1.97 -15.48
CA GLU A 153 -3.03 -1.70 -16.70
C GLU A 153 -2.49 -0.26 -16.72
N SER A 154 -3.33 0.71 -16.35
CA SER A 154 -2.94 2.12 -16.24
C SER A 154 -1.86 2.33 -15.17
N PHE A 155 -1.99 1.67 -14.02
CA PHE A 155 -0.99 1.70 -12.95
C PHE A 155 0.36 1.13 -13.42
N ILE A 156 0.37 -0.03 -14.07
CA ILE A 156 1.59 -0.64 -14.61
C ILE A 156 2.20 0.24 -15.71
N HIS A 157 1.39 0.83 -16.58
CA HIS A 157 1.88 1.75 -17.60
C HIS A 157 2.56 2.98 -16.98
N LEU A 158 1.94 3.59 -15.97
CA LEU A 158 2.52 4.71 -15.24
C LEU A 158 3.86 4.34 -14.59
N LEU A 159 3.94 3.19 -13.91
CA LEU A 159 5.18 2.71 -13.29
C LEU A 159 6.30 2.52 -14.33
N LYS A 160 6.00 1.83 -15.45
CA LYS A 160 6.99 1.60 -16.51
C LYS A 160 7.46 2.90 -17.16
N ASN A 161 6.54 3.83 -17.39
CA ASN A 161 6.87 5.13 -17.96
C ASN A 161 7.77 5.94 -17.01
N LEU A 162 7.43 6.00 -15.72
CA LEU A 162 8.27 6.69 -14.72
C LEU A 162 9.65 6.04 -14.55
N ALA A 163 9.74 4.71 -14.62
CA ALA A 163 11.02 4.01 -14.55
C ALA A 163 11.91 4.32 -15.76
N ALA A 164 11.33 4.45 -16.96
CA ALA A 164 12.05 4.82 -18.18
C ALA A 164 12.37 6.32 -18.26
N HIS A 165 11.52 7.15 -17.65
CA HIS A 165 11.53 8.62 -17.74
C HIS A 165 11.37 9.28 -16.36
N PRO A 166 12.35 9.15 -15.44
CA PRO A 166 12.22 9.67 -14.07
C PRO A 166 11.99 11.19 -13.99
N GLU A 167 12.38 11.94 -15.02
CA GLU A 167 12.12 13.38 -15.15
C GLU A 167 10.63 13.72 -15.12
N GLN A 168 9.75 12.78 -15.49
CA GLN A 168 8.30 12.95 -15.46
C GLN A 168 7.76 13.17 -14.04
N LEU A 169 8.49 12.77 -12.99
CA LEU A 169 8.15 13.08 -11.60
C LEU A 169 7.95 14.59 -11.38
N ASN A 170 8.72 15.43 -12.10
CA ASN A 170 8.69 16.88 -11.96
C ASN A 170 7.79 17.56 -13.01
N THR A 171 7.18 16.79 -13.92
CA THR A 171 6.26 17.35 -14.91
C THR A 171 4.94 17.74 -14.24
N GLN A 172 4.33 18.80 -14.75
CA GLN A 172 3.05 19.25 -14.22
C GLN A 172 1.99 18.18 -14.44
N ILE A 173 1.29 17.80 -13.37
CA ILE A 173 0.09 16.97 -13.50
C ILE A 173 -0.96 17.88 -14.13
N ILE A 174 -1.20 17.69 -15.42
CA ILE A 174 -2.33 18.32 -16.08
C ILE A 174 -3.56 17.67 -15.48
N SER A 175 -4.18 18.34 -14.51
CA SER A 175 -5.50 17.96 -14.06
C SER A 175 -6.40 17.92 -15.29
N PRO A 176 -7.17 16.84 -15.54
CA PRO A 176 -8.27 16.92 -16.47
C PRO A 176 -9.10 18.10 -15.99
N ALA A 177 -9.10 19.17 -16.79
CA ALA A 177 -9.80 20.39 -16.43
C ALA A 177 -11.23 20.04 -16.05
N GLN A 178 -11.73 20.77 -15.06
CA GLN A 178 -13.13 20.92 -14.70
C GLN A 178 -13.96 21.11 -15.97
N ASN A 179 -14.38 20.00 -16.59
CA ASN A 179 -15.39 19.96 -17.63
C ASN A 179 -16.61 19.27 -17.02
N THR A 180 -17.30 20.02 -16.16
CA THR A 180 -18.77 20.18 -16.13
C THR A 180 -19.15 21.18 -15.04
#